data_AF-A0A2U8FE37-F1
#
_entry.id   AF-A0A2U8FE37-F1
#
_cell.length_a   1.000
_cell.length_b   1.000
_cell.length_c   1.000
_cell.angle_alpha   90.00
_cell.angle_beta   90.00
_cell.angle_gamma   90.00
#
_symmetry.space_group_name_H-M   'P 1'
#
loop_
_entity.id
_entity.type
_entity.pdbx_description
1 polymer ?
#
loop_
_entity_poly.entity_id
_entity_poly.type
_entity_poly.pdbx_seq_one_letter_code
_entity_poly.pdbx_strand_id
1 'polypeptide(L)'
;MFKKVLSILVLGSLPLSLALAQEDVLALVSKGKVTSNSVGVTKLNIEEKKQVKGGYVFNPAVTLYRYGTGSSSITQVGIVAELSKQELRDKAICGYNYSSNCGGYMDKQRYNEYMAVADYNNNERIVATLTKTTTPSFFGPRLNFIKGGMVARISNGRFYKVRSLSAYHSIVSEVYSLKKNELAIKAMAR
;
A
#
# COMPACT_ATOMS: atom_id res chain seq x y z
N MET A 1 -69.11 -6.51 9.13
CA MET A 1 -69.39 -5.57 8.02
C MET A 1 -68.33 -4.47 8.02
N PHE A 2 -67.79 -4.17 6.84
CA PHE A 2 -66.88 -3.05 6.57
C PHE A 2 -67.47 -1.71 7.04
N LYS A 3 -66.65 -0.83 7.63
CA LYS A 3 -66.23 0.44 6.98
C LYS A 3 -65.20 1.24 7.80
N LYS A 4 -64.16 1.63 7.07
CA LYS A 4 -63.00 2.50 7.37
C LYS A 4 -63.39 3.89 7.91
N VAL A 5 -62.54 4.47 8.76
CA VAL A 5 -61.84 5.81 8.67
C VAL A 5 -60.78 5.82 9.80
N LEU A 6 -59.49 5.50 9.62
CA LEU A 6 -58.36 6.23 9.03
C LEU A 6 -58.09 7.67 9.55
N SER A 7 -57.39 7.79 10.68
CA SER A 7 -56.42 8.88 10.95
C SER A 7 -55.50 8.53 12.12
N ILE A 8 -54.49 7.67 11.88
CA ILE A 8 -53.32 7.59 12.76
C ILE A 8 -52.16 8.18 11.97
N LEU A 9 -51.69 9.34 12.41
CA LEU A 9 -50.46 9.98 11.96
C LEU A 9 -49.31 8.98 12.11
N VAL A 10 -48.86 8.43 10.99
CA VAL A 10 -47.55 7.79 10.86
C VAL A 10 -46.52 8.93 10.92
N LEU A 11 -46.01 9.19 12.12
CA LEU A 11 -44.70 9.82 12.28
C LEU A 11 -43.68 8.81 11.78
N GLY A 12 -43.34 8.92 10.50
CA GLY A 12 -42.22 8.20 9.91
C GLY A 12 -40.91 8.67 10.54
N SER A 13 -40.53 8.08 11.67
CA SER A 13 -39.14 8.00 12.07
C SER A 13 -38.49 6.86 11.28
N LEU A 14 -38.13 7.15 10.02
CA LEU A 14 -37.02 6.43 9.42
C LEU A 14 -35.79 6.72 10.30
N PRO A 15 -35.08 5.72 10.84
CA PRO A 15 -33.67 5.91 11.06
C PRO A 15 -33.08 6.09 9.66
N LEU A 16 -32.98 7.35 9.20
CA LEU A 16 -32.05 7.73 8.16
C LEU A 16 -30.69 7.26 8.67
N SER A 17 -30.29 6.09 8.20
CA SER A 17 -28.90 5.75 8.01
C SER A 17 -28.19 7.02 7.59
N LEU A 18 -27.37 7.56 8.49
CA LEU A 18 -26.28 8.46 8.13
C LEU A 18 -25.34 7.63 7.24
N ALA A 19 -25.77 7.45 5.99
CA ALA A 19 -24.86 7.30 4.88
C ALA A 19 -24.10 8.62 4.85
N LEU A 20 -22.92 8.60 5.47
CA LEU A 20 -21.86 9.55 5.21
C LEU A 20 -21.50 9.44 3.72
N ALA A 21 -22.37 10.00 2.88
CA ALA A 21 -22.05 10.42 1.53
C ALA A 21 -21.13 11.62 1.68
N GLN A 22 -19.87 11.33 2.01
CA GLN A 22 -18.78 12.23 1.71
C GLN A 22 -18.59 12.14 0.21
N GLU A 23 -19.47 12.83 -0.51
CA GLU A 23 -19.32 13.08 -1.93
C GLU A 23 -17.90 13.57 -2.15
N ASP A 24 -17.19 12.90 -3.04
CA ASP A 24 -15.83 13.19 -3.46
C ASP A 24 -15.72 14.67 -3.89
N VAL A 25 -15.42 15.54 -2.93
CA VAL A 25 -15.07 16.95 -3.16
C VAL A 25 -13.87 17.05 -4.12
N LEU A 26 -13.04 16.00 -4.18
CA LEU A 26 -11.95 15.87 -5.14
C LEU A 26 -12.41 15.61 -6.58
N ALA A 27 -13.52 14.89 -6.78
CA ALA A 27 -14.04 14.57 -8.10
C ALA A 27 -14.78 15.77 -8.72
N LEU A 28 -15.47 16.57 -7.89
CA LEU A 28 -16.19 17.77 -8.35
C LEU A 28 -15.24 18.89 -8.81
N VAL A 29 -14.06 19.00 -8.18
CA VAL A 29 -13.05 20.02 -8.51
C VAL A 29 -12.21 19.65 -9.74
N SER A 30 -12.05 18.35 -10.04
CA SER A 30 -11.05 17.89 -11.01
C SER A 30 -11.51 17.84 -12.48
N LYS A 31 -12.80 18.07 -12.82
CA LYS A 31 -13.38 18.03 -14.18
C LYS A 31 -12.59 17.20 -15.23
N GLY A 32 -12.26 15.96 -14.89
CA GLY A 32 -11.70 14.97 -15.81
C GLY A 32 -10.35 15.27 -16.50
N LYS A 33 -9.50 16.19 -16.01
CA LYS A 33 -8.19 16.43 -16.65
C LYS A 33 -7.08 16.74 -15.64
N VAL A 34 -6.54 15.70 -15.03
CA VAL A 34 -5.33 15.80 -14.20
C VAL A 34 -4.11 15.97 -15.12
N THR A 35 -3.71 17.22 -15.35
CA THR A 35 -2.38 17.54 -15.89
C THR A 35 -1.49 18.07 -14.77
N SER A 36 -0.18 17.85 -14.91
CA SER A 36 0.85 18.04 -13.89
C SER A 36 1.07 19.47 -13.38
N ASN A 37 0.15 20.40 -13.66
CA ASN A 37 0.14 21.80 -13.23
C ASN A 37 -1.18 22.20 -12.54
N SER A 38 -1.90 21.25 -11.94
CA SER A 38 -3.15 21.51 -11.21
C SER A 38 -2.87 22.26 -9.90
N VAL A 39 -3.58 23.37 -9.68
CA VAL A 39 -3.50 24.21 -8.47
C VAL A 39 -3.79 23.36 -7.23
N GLY A 40 -2.81 23.27 -6.32
CA GLY A 40 -2.87 22.44 -5.11
C GLY A 40 -1.77 21.38 -5.00
N VAL A 41 -0.96 21.17 -6.05
CA VAL A 41 0.24 20.32 -5.98
C VAL A 41 1.46 21.20 -5.75
N THR A 42 1.85 21.36 -4.48
CA THR A 42 3.14 21.97 -4.13
C THR A 42 4.25 21.10 -4.70
N LYS A 43 4.92 21.58 -5.75
CA LYS A 43 6.14 20.97 -6.29
C LYS A 43 7.20 21.08 -5.20
N LEU A 44 7.45 19.98 -4.48
CA LEU A 44 8.55 19.91 -3.52
C LEU A 44 9.86 20.25 -4.22
N ASN A 45 10.49 21.35 -3.79
CA ASN A 45 11.77 21.79 -4.30
C ASN A 45 12.83 20.74 -3.96
N ILE A 46 13.85 20.57 -4.80
CA ILE A 46 14.87 19.51 -4.69
C ILE A 46 15.61 19.59 -3.34
N GLU A 47 15.63 20.77 -2.72
CA GLU A 47 16.24 21.01 -1.41
C GLU A 47 15.36 20.55 -0.23
N GLU A 48 14.03 20.52 -0.37
CA GLU A 48 13.11 20.04 0.68
C GLU A 48 13.10 18.51 0.79
N LYS A 49 13.38 17.81 -0.32
CA LYS A 49 13.58 16.34 -0.30
C LYS A 49 14.84 15.92 0.48
N LYS A 50 15.83 16.81 0.62
CA LYS A 50 17.02 16.57 1.46
C LYS A 50 16.73 16.71 2.97
N GLN A 51 15.55 17.21 3.35
CA GLN A 51 15.13 17.36 4.75
C GLN A 51 14.19 16.25 5.25
N VAL A 52 14.03 15.13 4.54
CA VAL A 52 13.34 13.96 5.10
C VAL A 52 14.28 13.25 6.08
N LYS A 53 14.32 13.77 7.30
CA LYS A 53 15.11 13.24 8.42
C LYS A 53 14.29 12.20 9.21
N GLY A 54 14.08 11.01 8.66
CA GLY A 54 13.75 9.81 9.46
C GLY A 54 12.53 9.02 8.99
N GLY A 55 12.55 7.73 9.33
CA GLY A 55 11.53 6.73 8.94
C GLY A 55 11.93 5.89 7.73
N TYR A 56 11.43 4.67 7.66
CA TYR A 56 11.71 3.79 6.53
C TYR A 56 10.97 4.26 5.28
N VAL A 57 11.66 4.20 4.15
CA VAL A 57 11.18 4.70 2.86
C VAL A 57 10.69 3.54 2.01
N PHE A 58 9.62 3.79 1.27
CA PHE A 58 9.14 2.88 0.25
C PHE A 58 9.75 3.25 -1.10
N ASN A 59 10.47 2.32 -1.69
CA ASN A 59 10.83 2.43 -3.09
C ASN A 59 9.59 2.36 -3.97
N PRO A 60 9.62 3.00 -5.16
CA PRO A 60 8.52 2.90 -6.11
C PRO A 60 8.24 1.44 -6.46
N ALA A 61 6.98 1.12 -6.77
CA ALA A 61 6.61 -0.25 -7.11
C ALA A 61 7.42 -0.78 -8.31
N VAL A 62 8.13 -1.89 -8.09
CA VAL A 62 8.95 -2.58 -9.09
C VAL A 62 8.27 -3.87 -9.53
N THR A 63 8.46 -4.23 -10.81
CA THR A 63 8.05 -5.54 -11.32
C THR A 63 9.15 -6.55 -10.98
N LEU A 64 8.80 -7.59 -10.22
CA LEU A 64 9.74 -8.61 -9.76
C LEU A 64 9.88 -9.71 -10.80
N TYR A 65 8.76 -10.23 -11.28
CA TYR A 65 8.72 -11.11 -12.43
C TYR A 65 7.37 -11.00 -13.14
N ARG A 66 7.39 -11.36 -14.42
CA ARG A 66 6.21 -11.47 -15.25
C ARG A 66 6.35 -12.70 -16.13
N TYR A 67 5.32 -13.51 -16.14
CA TYR A 67 5.23 -14.69 -16.97
C TYR A 67 3.84 -14.76 -17.61
N GLY A 68 3.76 -15.19 -18.85
CA GLY A 68 2.48 -15.31 -19.55
C GLY A 68 2.53 -16.41 -20.59
N THR A 69 1.48 -17.20 -20.65
CA THR A 69 1.31 -18.30 -21.61
C THR A 69 -0.11 -18.24 -22.16
N GLY A 70 -0.25 -17.95 -23.46
CA GLY A 70 -1.55 -17.76 -24.09
C GLY A 70 -2.36 -16.66 -23.39
N SER A 71 -3.59 -16.99 -22.99
CA SER A 71 -4.50 -16.08 -22.28
C SER A 71 -4.29 -16.00 -20.77
N SER A 72 -3.33 -16.76 -20.21
CA SER A 72 -2.98 -16.75 -18.79
C SER A 72 -1.73 -15.92 -18.55
N SER A 73 -1.71 -15.12 -17.48
CA SER A 73 -0.51 -14.38 -17.07
C SER A 73 -0.38 -14.25 -15.57
N ILE A 74 0.85 -14.22 -15.08
CA ILE A 74 1.21 -13.97 -13.70
C ILE A 74 2.18 -12.80 -13.68
N THR A 75 1.80 -11.73 -12.99
CA THR A 75 2.65 -10.56 -12.76
C THR A 75 2.82 -10.38 -11.26
N GLN A 76 4.05 -10.42 -10.78
CA GLN A 76 4.36 -10.05 -9.40
C GLN A 76 5.06 -8.70 -9.37
N VAL A 77 4.51 -7.79 -8.59
CA VAL A 77 5.10 -6.48 -8.29
C VAL A 77 5.39 -6.39 -6.82
N GLY A 78 6.34 -5.55 -6.44
CA GLY A 78 6.68 -5.34 -5.04
C GLY A 78 7.15 -3.94 -4.73
N ILE A 79 7.01 -3.56 -3.47
CA ILE A 79 7.56 -2.34 -2.89
C ILE A 79 8.56 -2.76 -1.83
N VAL A 80 9.78 -2.22 -1.95
CA VAL A 80 10.88 -2.48 -1.01
C VAL A 80 10.77 -1.46 0.13
N ALA A 81 10.81 -1.95 1.37
CA ALA A 81 10.93 -1.12 2.56
C ALA A 81 12.41 -0.99 2.93
N GLU A 82 12.97 0.21 2.77
CA GLU A 82 14.35 0.54 3.12
C GLU A 82 14.40 1.37 4.39
N LEU A 83 15.21 0.94 5.35
CA LEU A 83 15.42 1.68 6.59
C LEU A 83 16.28 2.90 6.32
N SER A 84 15.93 4.02 6.96
CA SER A 84 16.75 5.22 6.92
C SER A 84 18.06 5.04 7.71
N LYS A 85 19.07 5.87 7.40
CA LYS A 85 20.33 5.87 8.17
C LYS A 85 20.14 6.21 9.65
N GLN A 86 19.06 6.90 10.01
CA GLN A 86 18.73 7.22 11.41
C GLN A 86 18.21 5.98 12.14
N GLU A 87 17.25 5.26 11.58
CA GLU A 87 16.68 4.04 12.19
C GLU A 87 17.76 2.96 12.42
N LEU A 88 18.76 2.89 11.54
CA LEU A 88 19.91 1.99 11.72
C LEU A 88 20.83 2.42 12.86
N ARG A 89 21.03 3.72 13.08
CA ARG A 89 21.85 4.23 14.20
C ARG A 89 21.13 4.12 15.53
N ASP A 90 19.87 4.50 15.55
CA ASP A 90 19.05 4.59 16.76
C ASP A 90 18.46 3.22 17.15
N LYS A 91 18.62 2.21 16.28
CA LYS A 91 18.10 0.83 16.44
C LYS A 91 16.61 0.80 16.77
N ALA A 92 15.86 1.66 16.09
CA ALA A 92 14.43 1.90 16.31
C ALA A 92 13.77 2.21 14.97
N ILE A 93 12.59 1.63 14.69
CA ILE A 93 11.81 1.88 13.46
C ILE A 93 10.59 2.73 13.82
N CYS A 94 10.52 3.92 13.24
CA CYS A 94 9.58 4.98 13.63
C CYS A 94 8.21 4.93 12.93
N GLY A 95 8.08 4.10 11.90
CA GLY A 95 6.95 4.19 10.96
C GLY A 95 7.32 4.92 9.66
N TYR A 96 6.43 4.85 8.67
CA TYR A 96 6.63 5.49 7.38
C TYR A 96 6.70 7.02 7.50
N ASN A 97 7.81 7.62 7.04
CA ASN A 97 8.03 9.07 6.96
C ASN A 97 7.96 9.82 8.32
N TYR A 98 8.23 9.12 9.43
CA TYR A 98 8.20 9.70 10.77
C TYR A 98 9.61 10.10 11.24
N SER A 99 9.78 11.35 11.66
CA SER A 99 11.10 11.99 11.82
C SER A 99 11.47 12.40 13.24
N SER A 100 10.57 12.30 14.22
CA SER A 100 10.82 12.80 15.59
C SER A 100 10.45 11.77 16.66
N ASN A 101 11.26 11.72 17.74
CA ASN A 101 11.07 10.88 18.94
C ASN A 101 11.02 9.36 18.72
N CYS A 102 11.83 8.84 17.79
CA CYS A 102 12.01 7.40 17.67
C CYS A 102 12.91 6.86 18.76
N GLY A 103 12.44 5.87 19.51
CA GLY A 103 13.20 5.29 20.61
C GLY A 103 12.33 4.75 21.74
N GLY A 104 11.01 4.83 21.58
CA GLY A 104 10.07 4.16 22.45
C GLY A 104 10.28 2.64 22.41
N TYR A 105 9.74 1.95 23.42
CA TYR A 105 9.81 0.49 23.52
C TYR A 105 9.29 -0.20 22.25
N MET A 106 8.18 0.29 21.70
CA MET A 106 7.56 -0.25 20.49
C MET A 106 8.44 -0.09 19.24
N ASP A 107 9.15 1.03 19.10
CA ASP A 107 10.01 1.29 17.94
C ASP A 107 11.23 0.36 17.93
N LYS A 108 11.81 0.11 19.12
CA LYS A 108 12.90 -0.83 19.31
C LYS A 108 12.44 -2.27 19.09
N GLN A 109 11.25 -2.63 19.58
CA GLN A 109 10.66 -3.93 19.31
C GLN A 109 10.48 -4.13 17.80
N ARG A 110 9.95 -3.14 17.09
CA ARG A 110 9.75 -3.18 15.64
C ARG A 110 11.07 -3.33 14.88
N TYR A 111 12.13 -2.65 15.34
CA TYR A 111 13.49 -2.83 14.80
C TYR A 111 13.99 -4.27 15.00
N ASN A 112 13.81 -4.82 16.19
CA ASN A 112 14.21 -6.20 16.48
C ASN A 112 13.42 -7.21 15.65
N GLU A 113 12.11 -7.01 15.45
CA GLU A 113 11.28 -7.82 14.57
C GLU A 113 11.75 -7.76 13.12
N TYR A 114 12.14 -6.58 12.61
CA TYR A 114 12.72 -6.45 11.28
C TYR A 114 14.03 -7.24 11.17
N MET A 115 14.95 -7.01 12.11
CA MET A 115 16.29 -7.62 12.09
C MET A 115 16.25 -9.14 12.35
N ALA A 116 15.20 -9.65 13.00
CA ALA A 116 14.99 -11.08 13.16
C ALA A 116 14.68 -11.80 11.84
N VAL A 117 14.19 -11.06 10.84
CA VAL A 117 13.73 -11.65 9.56
C VAL A 117 14.63 -11.26 8.38
N ALA A 118 15.09 -10.01 8.34
CA ALA A 118 15.91 -9.47 7.26
C ALA A 118 17.27 -9.03 7.79
N ASP A 119 18.34 -9.63 7.28
CA ASP A 119 19.70 -9.21 7.60
C ASP A 119 20.13 -8.03 6.73
N TYR A 120 20.17 -6.85 7.35
CA TYR A 120 20.51 -5.62 6.65
C TYR A 120 21.93 -5.63 6.09
N ASN A 121 22.88 -6.31 6.75
CA ASN A 121 24.30 -6.40 6.34
C ASN A 121 24.46 -7.24 5.08
N ASN A 122 23.59 -8.23 4.89
CA ASN A 122 23.54 -9.08 3.71
C ASN A 122 22.71 -8.49 2.57
N ASN A 123 22.41 -7.18 2.60
CA ASN A 123 21.52 -6.48 1.66
C ASN A 123 20.13 -7.13 1.53
N GLU A 124 19.64 -7.72 2.62
CA GLU A 124 18.28 -8.25 2.70
C GLU A 124 17.32 -7.15 3.12
N ARG A 125 16.19 -7.05 2.43
CA ARG A 125 15.14 -6.06 2.68
C ARG A 125 13.78 -6.74 2.65
N ILE A 126 12.86 -6.23 3.46
CA ILE A 126 11.45 -6.64 3.41
C ILE A 126 10.80 -6.01 2.17
N VAL A 127 10.10 -6.84 1.40
CA VAL A 127 9.36 -6.45 0.19
C VAL A 127 7.91 -6.90 0.34
N ALA A 128 6.98 -5.96 0.26
CA ALA A 128 5.56 -6.27 0.15
C ALA A 128 5.24 -6.58 -1.32
N THR A 129 4.59 -7.71 -1.59
CA THR A 129 4.44 -8.25 -2.95
C THR A 129 2.98 -8.43 -3.33
N LEU A 130 2.55 -7.84 -4.44
CA LEU A 130 1.23 -8.09 -5.00
C LEU A 130 1.38 -8.98 -6.24
N THR A 131 0.77 -10.16 -6.21
CA THR A 131 0.76 -11.09 -7.34
C THR A 131 -0.60 -11.02 -8.02
N LYS A 132 -0.63 -10.63 -9.30
CA LYS A 132 -1.80 -10.67 -10.16
C LYS A 132 -1.74 -11.92 -11.01
N THR A 133 -2.75 -12.77 -10.92
CA THR A 133 -2.95 -13.90 -11.84
C THR A 133 -4.15 -13.62 -12.72
N THR A 134 -3.95 -13.69 -14.03
CA THR A 134 -4.99 -13.63 -15.05
C THR A 134 -5.24 -15.04 -15.54
N THR A 135 -6.45 -15.54 -15.38
CA THR A 135 -6.88 -16.85 -15.88
C THR A 135 -8.00 -16.68 -16.90
N PRO A 136 -7.97 -17.39 -18.04
CA PRO A 136 -9.05 -17.36 -19.01
C PRO A 136 -10.33 -17.90 -18.39
N SER A 137 -11.45 -17.30 -18.76
CA SER A 137 -12.78 -17.75 -18.36
C SER A 137 -13.78 -17.39 -19.46
N PHE A 138 -14.87 -18.15 -19.55
CA PHE A 138 -15.88 -18.01 -20.60
C PHE A 138 -16.48 -16.59 -20.69
N PHE A 139 -16.59 -15.90 -19.56
CA PHE A 139 -17.13 -14.54 -19.46
C PHE A 139 -16.05 -13.44 -19.50
N GLY A 140 -14.83 -13.78 -19.94
CA GLY A 140 -13.67 -12.90 -19.92
C GLY A 140 -12.62 -13.32 -18.88
N PRO A 141 -11.45 -12.67 -18.91
CA PRO A 141 -10.33 -13.01 -18.04
C PRO A 141 -10.66 -12.72 -16.58
N ARG A 142 -10.48 -13.71 -15.71
CA ARG A 142 -10.59 -13.55 -14.25
C ARG A 142 -9.26 -13.06 -13.71
N LEU A 143 -9.30 -11.96 -12.95
CA LEU A 143 -8.15 -11.37 -12.28
C LEU A 143 -8.22 -11.71 -10.80
N ASN A 144 -7.21 -12.42 -10.29
CA ASN A 144 -7.04 -12.64 -8.85
C ASN A 144 -5.79 -11.91 -8.37
N PHE A 145 -5.89 -11.30 -7.19
CA PHE A 145 -4.79 -10.57 -6.55
C PHE A 145 -4.46 -11.22 -5.21
N ILE A 146 -3.21 -11.63 -5.05
CA ILE A 146 -2.70 -12.25 -3.83
C ILE A 146 -1.69 -11.29 -3.21
N LYS A 147 -1.96 -10.90 -1.96
CA LYS A 147 -1.05 -10.13 -1.12
C LYS A 147 -0.06 -11.06 -0.43
N GLY A 148 1.18 -10.62 -0.28
CA GLY A 148 2.23 -11.36 0.41
C GLY A 148 3.36 -10.45 0.84
N GLY A 149 4.26 -10.98 1.66
CA GLY A 149 5.55 -10.39 1.91
C GLY A 149 6.66 -11.34 1.49
N MET A 150 7.86 -10.82 1.30
CA MET A 150 9.07 -11.62 1.28
C MET A 150 10.25 -10.82 1.80
N VAL A 151 11.30 -11.51 2.21
CA VAL A 151 12.63 -10.90 2.30
C VAL A 151 13.34 -11.17 0.98
N ALA A 152 13.78 -10.09 0.34
CA ALA A 152 14.57 -10.16 -0.87
C ALA A 152 15.98 -9.63 -0.60
N ARG A 153 16.98 -10.37 -1.07
CA ARG A 153 18.35 -9.91 -1.17
C ARG A 153 18.53 -9.16 -2.47
N ILE A 154 19.08 -7.95 -2.39
CA ILE A 154 19.39 -7.14 -3.56
C ILE A 154 20.88 -7.34 -3.85
N SER A 155 21.19 -8.01 -4.95
CA SER A 155 22.56 -8.23 -5.39
C SER A 155 22.67 -7.99 -6.88
N ASN A 156 23.64 -7.15 -7.28
CA ASN A 156 23.89 -6.77 -8.68
C ASN A 156 22.64 -6.29 -9.42
N GLY A 157 21.79 -5.50 -8.75
CA GLY A 157 20.55 -4.97 -9.33
C GLY A 157 19.42 -5.99 -9.53
N ARG A 158 19.59 -7.23 -9.04
CA ARG A 158 18.57 -8.29 -9.10
C ARG A 158 18.02 -8.60 -7.71
N PHE A 159 16.74 -8.92 -7.65
CA PHE A 159 16.05 -9.35 -6.43
C PHE A 159 16.10 -10.88 -6.33
N TYR A 160 16.68 -11.39 -5.25
CA TYR A 160 16.68 -12.80 -4.91
C TYR A 160 15.79 -13.03 -3.70
N LYS A 161 14.75 -13.86 -3.86
CA LYS A 161 13.88 -14.21 -2.73
C LYS A 161 14.67 -15.07 -1.74
N VAL A 162 14.83 -14.59 -0.52
CA VAL A 162 15.49 -15.33 0.58
C VAL A 162 14.45 -16.17 1.31
N ARG A 163 13.33 -15.56 1.72
CA ARG A 163 12.24 -16.24 2.43
C ARG A 163 10.90 -15.56 2.20
N SER A 164 9.81 -16.31 2.37
CA SER A 164 8.45 -15.77 2.35
C SER A 164 8.13 -15.09 3.68
N LEU A 165 7.32 -14.03 3.64
CA LEU A 165 6.78 -13.34 4.80
C LEU A 165 5.25 -13.29 4.70
N SER A 166 4.61 -13.25 5.87
CA SER A 166 3.17 -13.04 5.96
C SER A 166 2.79 -11.66 5.44
N ALA A 167 1.64 -11.56 4.78
CA ALA A 167 1.03 -10.28 4.41
C ALA A 167 0.66 -9.41 5.64
N TYR A 168 0.59 -10.04 6.82
CA TYR A 168 0.26 -9.40 8.10
C TYR A 168 1.48 -8.96 8.91
N HIS A 169 2.69 -9.16 8.39
CA HIS A 169 3.88 -8.59 9.03
C HIS A 169 3.74 -7.06 9.11
N SER A 170 4.07 -6.45 10.25
CA SER A 170 3.73 -5.05 10.56
C SER A 170 4.10 -4.05 9.46
N ILE A 171 5.28 -4.22 8.86
CA ILE A 171 5.76 -3.37 7.75
C ILE A 171 5.04 -3.69 6.44
N VAL A 172 4.75 -4.97 6.17
CA VAL A 172 4.04 -5.38 4.94
C VAL A 172 2.59 -4.89 4.98
N SER A 173 1.91 -4.99 6.12
CA SER A 173 0.57 -4.45 6.30
C SER A 173 0.55 -2.92 6.17
N GLU A 174 1.56 -2.22 6.68
CA GLU A 174 1.67 -0.77 6.54
C GLU A 174 1.87 -0.35 5.08
N VAL A 175 2.71 -1.07 4.32
CA VAL A 175 2.84 -0.87 2.86
C VAL A 175 1.49 -1.02 2.17
N TYR A 176 0.71 -2.05 2.51
CA TYR A 176 -0.63 -2.21 1.92
C TYR A 176 -1.61 -1.13 2.35
N SER A 177 -1.50 -0.60 3.56
CA SER A 177 -2.35 0.50 4.01
C SER A 177 -2.07 1.78 3.21
N LEU A 178 -0.80 2.05 2.92
CA LEU A 178 -0.36 3.32 2.34
C LEU A 178 -0.21 3.31 0.81
N LYS A 179 0.16 2.16 0.23
CA LYS A 179 0.61 2.04 -1.17
C LYS A 179 -0.15 0.99 -1.98
N LYS A 180 -1.31 0.51 -1.51
CA LYS A 180 -2.15 -0.46 -2.25
C LYS A 180 -2.44 -0.03 -3.68
N ASN A 181 -2.79 1.24 -3.89
CA ASN A 181 -3.15 1.76 -5.21
C ASN A 181 -1.95 1.72 -6.16
N GLU A 182 -0.76 2.07 -5.68
CA GLU A 182 0.47 2.03 -6.47
C GLU A 182 0.82 0.61 -6.91
N LEU A 183 0.72 -0.36 -5.99
CA LEU A 183 0.91 -1.78 -6.30
C LEU A 183 -0.12 -2.29 -7.30
N ALA A 184 -1.40 -1.92 -7.14
CA ALA A 184 -2.46 -2.35 -8.05
C ALA A 184 -2.25 -1.77 -9.47
N ILE A 185 -1.96 -0.47 -9.58
CA ILE A 185 -1.67 0.18 -10.86
C ILE A 185 -0.48 -0.48 -11.54
N LYS A 186 0.62 -0.72 -10.80
CA LYS A 186 1.81 -1.37 -11.35
C LYS A 186 1.53 -2.81 -11.78
N ALA A 187 0.74 -3.56 -11.02
CA ALA A 187 0.36 -4.93 -11.36
C ALA A 187 -0.52 -4.98 -12.62
N MET A 188 -1.34 -3.96 -12.85
CA MET A 188 -2.20 -3.84 -14.04
C MET A 188 -1.47 -3.29 -15.27
N ALA A 189 -0.36 -2.56 -15.08
CA ALA A 189 0.44 -2.02 -16.17
C ALA A 189 0.90 -3.12 -17.14
N ARG A 190 0.67 -2.89 -18.44
CA ARG A 190 1.03 -3.82 -19.50
C ARG A 190 2.53 -3.84 -19.77
#